data_AF-A0AAU1CMM2-F1
#
_entry.id   AF-A0AAU1CMM2-F1
#
_cell.length_a   1.000
_cell.length_b   1.000
_cell.length_c   1.000
_cell.angle_alpha   90.00
_cell.angle_beta   90.00
_cell.angle_gamma   90.00
#
_symmetry.space_group_name_H-M   'P 1'
#
loop_
_entity.id
_entity.type
_entity.pdbx_description
1 polymer ?
#
loop_
_entity_poly.entity_id
_entity_poly.type
_entity_poly.pdbx_seq_one_letter_code
_entity_poly.pdbx_strand_id
1 'polypeptide(L)'
;MLQRLVESGQYTSQQFASLASEFGVRLSVGRTGQCWDNALAESFFSTIKRELLGTSAWPSRATARTAIFDFIEGWYNLHRLHSSLGYLSPAEYETALAV
;
A
#
# COMPACT_ATOMS: atom_id res chain seq x y z
N MET A 1 -9.05 7.29 -24.33
CA MET A 1 -9.98 6.42 -23.58
C MET A 1 -9.18 5.79 -22.45
N LEU A 2 -9.35 6.26 -21.21
CA LEU A 2 -8.67 5.66 -20.06
C LEU A 2 -9.24 4.25 -19.88
N GLN A 3 -8.39 3.23 -19.94
CA GLN A 3 -8.79 1.85 -19.75
C GLN A 3 -9.41 1.66 -18.35
N ARG A 4 -10.41 0.78 -18.26
CA ARG A 4 -11.00 0.32 -17.00
C ARG A 4 -9.87 -0.22 -16.13
N LEU A 5 -9.73 0.28 -14.89
CA LEU A 5 -8.86 -0.34 -13.88
C LEU A 5 -9.26 -1.82 -13.78
N VAL A 6 -8.31 -2.72 -13.98
CA VAL A 6 -8.51 -4.15 -13.87
C VAL A 6 -8.98 -4.44 -12.44
N GLU A 7 -10.25 -4.80 -12.29
CA GLU A 7 -10.70 -5.50 -11.08
C GLU A 7 -10.08 -6.90 -11.16
N SER A 8 -9.01 -7.14 -10.42
CA SER A 8 -8.50 -8.50 -10.30
C SER A 8 -9.56 -9.32 -9.59
N GLY A 9 -10.16 -10.29 -10.29
CA GLY A 9 -11.17 -11.21 -9.73
C GLY A 9 -10.70 -11.97 -8.48
N GLN A 10 -9.40 -11.88 -8.14
CA GLN A 10 -8.82 -12.32 -6.89
C GLN A 10 -9.51 -11.70 -5.65
N TYR A 11 -9.75 -10.38 -5.63
CA TYR A 11 -10.35 -9.69 -4.47
C TYR A 11 -11.87 -9.88 -4.36
N THR A 12 -12.52 -10.37 -5.42
CA THR A 12 -13.93 -10.75 -5.44
C THR A 12 -14.13 -12.28 -5.47
N SER A 13 -13.05 -13.05 -5.30
CA SER A 13 -13.12 -14.51 -5.37
C SER A 13 -13.77 -15.09 -4.11
N GLN A 14 -14.40 -16.26 -4.26
CA GLN A 14 -15.00 -16.97 -3.14
C GLN A 14 -13.96 -17.35 -2.07
N GLN A 15 -12.74 -17.71 -2.48
CA GLN A 15 -11.65 -18.04 -1.57
C GLN A 15 -11.29 -16.83 -0.67
N PHE A 16 -11.20 -15.64 -1.26
CA PHE A 16 -10.91 -14.41 -0.52
C PHE A 16 -12.07 -14.01 0.40
N ALA A 17 -13.31 -14.15 -0.06
CA ALA A 17 -14.51 -13.88 0.75
C ALA A 17 -14.62 -14.81 1.97
N SER A 18 -14.35 -16.11 1.79
CA SER A 18 -14.35 -17.08 2.89
C SER A 18 -13.29 -16.73 3.94
N LEU A 19 -12.07 -16.40 3.51
CA LEU A 19 -10.99 -16.00 4.41
C LEU A 19 -11.35 -14.72 5.18
N ALA A 20 -11.88 -13.71 4.50
CA ALA A 20 -12.29 -12.47 5.15
C ALA A 20 -13.38 -12.72 6.21
N SER A 21 -14.35 -13.58 5.91
CA SER A 21 -15.38 -13.98 6.86
C SER A 21 -14.82 -14.70 8.08
N GLU A 22 -13.81 -15.56 7.91
CA GLU A 22 -13.14 -16.28 9.00
C GLU A 22 -12.48 -15.32 10.00
N PHE A 23 -11.86 -14.25 9.51
CA PHE A 23 -11.23 -13.22 10.35
C PHE A 23 -12.17 -12.08 10.77
N GLY A 24 -13.48 -12.19 10.49
CA GLY A 24 -14.45 -11.14 10.82
C GLY A 24 -14.26 -9.84 10.03
N VAL A 25 -13.55 -9.89 8.90
CA VAL A 25 -13.27 -8.74 8.04
C VAL A 25 -14.43 -8.54 7.08
N ARG A 26 -15.03 -7.35 7.12
CA ARG A 26 -16.03 -6.93 6.14
C ARG A 26 -15.33 -6.47 4.86
N LEU A 27 -15.54 -7.22 3.76
CA LEU A 27 -15.11 -6.78 2.44
C LEU A 27 -15.92 -5.56 2.00
N SER A 28 -15.21 -4.48 1.65
CA SER A 28 -15.78 -3.28 1.04
C SER A 28 -15.17 -3.12 -0.34
N VAL A 29 -15.99 -3.30 -1.38
CA VAL A 29 -15.60 -3.02 -2.76
C VAL A 29 -16.20 -1.67 -3.12
N GLY A 30 -15.35 -0.68 -3.37
CA GLY A 30 -15.76 0.67 -3.73
C GLY A 30 -16.67 0.69 -4.96
N ARG A 31 -17.53 1.70 -5.08
CA ARG A 31 -18.34 1.86 -6.30
C ARG A 31 -17.44 2.24 -7.47
N THR A 32 -17.71 1.68 -8.65
CA THR A 32 -17.04 2.07 -9.90
C THR A 32 -17.06 3.59 -10.08
N GLY A 33 -15.90 4.18 -10.32
CA GLY A 33 -15.75 5.63 -10.52
C GLY A 33 -15.43 6.44 -9.25
N GLN A 34 -15.30 5.80 -8.08
CA GLN A 34 -14.78 6.46 -6.87
C GLN A 34 -13.26 6.26 -6.77
N CYS A 35 -12.50 7.33 -7.01
CA CYS A 35 -11.03 7.29 -6.95
C CYS A 35 -10.47 7.39 -5.52
N TRP A 36 -11.23 7.98 -4.59
CA TRP A 36 -10.78 8.23 -3.22
C TRP A 36 -10.41 6.96 -2.46
N ASP A 37 -11.16 5.87 -2.68
CA ASP A 37 -10.93 4.58 -2.03
C ASP A 37 -9.54 3.99 -2.34
N ASN A 38 -8.96 4.33 -3.51
CA ASN A 38 -7.64 3.86 -3.93
C ASN A 38 -6.54 4.93 -3.86
N ALA A 39 -6.89 6.20 -3.66
CA ALA A 39 -5.96 7.32 -3.75
C ALA A 39 -4.77 7.20 -2.78
N LEU A 40 -5.00 6.69 -1.57
CA LEU A 40 -3.94 6.45 -0.58
C LEU A 40 -2.95 5.37 -1.06
N ALA A 41 -3.46 4.25 -1.55
CA ALA A 41 -2.64 3.17 -2.10
C ALA A 41 -1.85 3.64 -3.33
N GLU A 42 -2.48 4.39 -4.24
CA GLU A 42 -1.81 4.97 -5.41
C GLU A 42 -0.68 5.93 -5.03
N SER A 43 -0.90 6.80 -4.05
CA SER A 43 0.12 7.71 -3.54
C SER A 43 1.32 6.96 -2.96
N PHE A 44 1.06 5.88 -2.20
CA PHE A 44 2.09 5.01 -1.66
C PHE A 44 2.89 4.30 -2.77
N PHE A 45 2.23 3.70 -3.75
CA PHE A 45 2.92 3.05 -4.87
C PHE A 45 3.70 4.04 -5.73
N SER A 46 3.19 5.26 -5.91
CA SER A 46 3.92 6.34 -6.59
C SER A 46 5.20 6.69 -5.86
N THR A 47 5.17 6.77 -4.53
CA THR A 47 6.36 6.95 -3.69
C THR A 47 7.39 5.86 -3.96
N ILE A 48 7.01 4.58 -3.83
CA ILE A 48 7.96 3.45 -4.00
C ILE A 48 8.58 3.49 -5.40
N LYS A 49 7.76 3.72 -6.43
CA LYS A 49 8.24 3.77 -7.80
C LYS A 49 9.23 4.91 -8.01
N ARG A 50 8.95 6.08 -7.45
CA ARG A 50 9.80 7.28 -7.61
C ARG A 50 11.11 7.17 -6.84
N GLU A 51 11.04 6.76 -5.58
CA GLU A 51 12.17 6.87 -4.64
C GLU A 51 13.04 5.61 -4.61
N LEU A 52 12.46 4.44 -4.89
CA LEU A 52 13.17 3.17 -4.88
C LEU A 52 13.31 2.57 -6.28
N LEU A 53 12.21 2.27 -6.97
CA LEU A 53 12.29 1.42 -8.16
C LEU A 53 12.82 2.15 -9.39
N GLY A 54 12.60 3.46 -9.48
CA GLY A 54 13.01 4.31 -10.60
C GLY A 54 14.45 4.82 -10.52
N THR A 55 15.14 4.59 -9.40
CA THR A 55 16.51 5.11 -9.18
C THR A 55 17.60 4.13 -9.61
N SER A 56 17.27 2.86 -9.89
CA SER A 56 18.25 1.83 -10.24
C SER A 56 17.64 0.71 -11.08
N ALA A 57 18.48 0.05 -11.88
CA ALA A 57 18.10 -1.18 -12.56
C ALA A 57 18.12 -2.35 -11.58
N TRP A 58 17.11 -3.22 -11.66
CA TRP A 58 16.97 -4.36 -10.76
C TRP A 58 17.43 -5.65 -11.46
N PRO A 59 18.48 -6.32 -10.96
CA PRO A 59 19.03 -7.50 -11.62
C PRO A 59 18.10 -8.73 -11.49
N SER A 60 17.25 -8.77 -10.47
CA SER A 60 16.25 -9.82 -10.31
C SER A 60 15.01 -9.34 -9.54
N ARG A 61 13.93 -10.12 -9.65
CA ARG A 61 12.72 -9.93 -8.83
C ARG A 61 13.00 -10.13 -7.34
N ALA A 62 13.90 -11.05 -6.99
CA ALA A 62 14.26 -11.34 -5.60
C ALA A 62 14.94 -10.13 -4.95
N THR A 63 15.92 -9.53 -5.64
CA THR A 63 16.60 -8.31 -5.18
C THR A 63 15.64 -7.13 -5.04
N ALA A 64 14.72 -6.96 -5.99
CA ALA A 64 13.71 -5.90 -5.89
C ALA A 64 12.76 -6.11 -4.71
N ARG A 65 12.36 -7.36 -4.44
CA ARG A 65 11.51 -7.70 -3.29
C ARG A 65 12.20 -7.38 -1.97
N THR A 66 13.48 -7.74 -1.80
CA THR A 66 14.25 -7.41 -0.60
C THR A 66 14.34 -5.90 -0.41
N ALA A 67 14.69 -5.17 -1.47
CA ALA A 67 14.79 -3.71 -1.37
C ALA A 67 13.45 -3.02 -1.07
N ILE A 68 12.33 -3.55 -1.60
CA ILE A 68 10.99 -3.05 -1.24
C ILE A 68 10.70 -3.30 0.24
N PHE A 69 11.06 -4.47 0.77
CA PHE A 69 10.90 -4.79 2.19
C PHE A 69 11.71 -3.82 3.05
N ASP A 70 13.00 -3.64 2.75
CA ASP A 70 13.88 -2.73 3.49
C ASP A 70 13.40 -1.27 3.39
N PHE A 71 12.86 -0.88 2.24
CA PHE A 71 12.27 0.44 2.07
C PHE A 71 11.05 0.64 2.96
N ILE A 72 10.16 -0.36 3.06
CA ILE A 72 8.92 -0.24 3.86
C ILE A 72 9.25 -0.30 5.35
N GLU A 73 9.91 -1.36 5.80
CA GLU A 73 10.12 -1.65 7.22
C GLU A 73 11.34 -0.92 7.79
N GLY A 74 12.38 -0.69 6.99
CA GLY A 74 13.61 -0.04 7.44
C GLY A 74 13.57 1.48 7.34
N TRP A 75 12.80 2.04 6.39
CA TRP A 75 12.80 3.48 6.12
C TRP A 75 11.43 4.15 6.20
N TYR A 76 10.45 3.67 5.42
CA TYR A 76 9.15 4.34 5.27
C TYR A 76 8.39 4.40 6.61
N ASN A 77 8.18 3.24 7.24
CA ASN A 77 7.40 3.17 8.47
C ASN A 77 8.12 3.81 9.65
N LEU A 78 9.45 3.66 9.73
CA LEU A 78 10.23 4.09 10.88
C LEU A 78 10.68 5.55 10.83
N HIS A 79 11.01 6.07 9.65
CA HIS A 79 11.76 7.33 9.52
C HIS A 79 11.12 8.37 8.60
N ARG A 80 10.21 7.98 7.69
CA ARG A 80 9.67 8.93 6.72
C ARG A 80 8.66 9.87 7.36
N LEU A 81 8.98 11.16 7.42
CA LEU A 81 8.09 12.15 7.99
C LEU A 81 6.95 12.49 7.01
N HIS A 82 5.72 12.48 7.51
CA HIS A 82 4.53 12.87 6.75
C HIS A 82 3.94 14.18 7.29
N SER A 83 3.80 15.19 6.44
CA SER A 83 3.20 16.48 6.83
C SER A 83 1.76 16.33 7.32
N SER A 84 1.00 15.38 6.76
CA SER A 84 -0.35 15.03 7.21
C SER A 84 -0.39 14.40 8.60
N LEU A 85 0.73 13.87 9.09
CA LEU A 85 0.87 13.28 10.43
C LEU A 85 1.55 14.23 11.42
N GLY A 86 1.62 15.54 11.11
CA GLY A 86 2.32 16.50 11.95
C GLY A 86 3.85 16.36 11.92
N TYR A 87 4.40 15.89 10.78
CA TYR A 87 5.83 15.58 10.62
C TYR A 87 6.32 14.46 11.54
N LEU A 88 5.47 13.47 11.80
CA LEU A 88 5.84 12.21 12.43
C LEU A 88 6.03 11.10 11.37
N SER A 89 6.80 10.08 11.71
CA SER A 89 6.81 8.83 10.96
C SER A 89 5.52 8.04 11.20
N PRO A 90 5.15 7.11 10.29
CA PRO A 90 3.99 6.24 10.50
C PRO A 90 4.06 5.48 11.84
N ALA A 91 5.22 4.93 12.20
CA ALA A 91 5.39 4.21 13.46
C ALA A 91 5.25 5.13 14.69
N GLU A 92 5.79 6.35 14.63
CA GLU A 92 5.64 7.33 15.71
C GLU A 92 4.19 7.76 15.88
N TYR A 93 3.50 8.01 14.76
CA TYR A 93 2.09 8.39 14.76
C TYR A 93 1.20 7.30 15.38
N GLU A 94 1.38 6.04 14.96
CA GLU A 94 0.63 4.91 15.54
C GLU A 94 0.95 4.71 17.03
N THR A 95 2.21 4.88 17.43
CA THR A 95 2.61 4.81 18.85
C THR A 95 1.95 5.90 19.68
N ALA A 96 1.83 7.11 19.15
CA ALA A 96 1.18 8.24 19.82
C ALA A 96 -0.35 8.08 19.92
N LEU A 97 -0.98 7.38 18.98
CA LEU A 97 -2.42 7.06 19.01
C LEU A 97 -2.79 5.89 19.93
N ALA A 98 -1.83 5.03 20.27
CA ALA A 98 -2.05 3.86 21.12
C ALA A 98 -2.17 4.20 22.63
N VAL A 99 -2.28 5.48 22.98
CA VAL A 99 -2.42 6.03 24.36
C VAL A 99 -3.85 6.52 24.58
#